data_AF-A0A1J8PM65-F1
#
_entry.id   AF-A0A1J8PM65-F1
#
_cell.length_a   1.000
_cell.length_b   1.000
_cell.length_c   1.000
_cell.angle_alpha   90.00
_cell.angle_beta   90.00
_cell.angle_gamma   90.00
#
_symmetry.space_group_name_H-M   'P 1'
#
loop_
_entity.id
_entity.type
_entity.pdbx_description
1 polymer ?
#
loop_
_entity_poly.entity_id
_entity_poly.type
_entity_poly.pdbx_seq_one_letter_code
_entity_poly.pdbx_strand_id
1 'polypeptide(L)' 'MSASQSKTRTAIPVPLNAEAAAIIARQIGKHIEFVFTYEGNPVKQCNTSAWRKALKRAKIEA' A
#
# COMPACT_ATOMS: atom_id res chain seq x y z
N MET A 1 13.27 11.57 0.61
CA MET A 1 13.27 10.30 1.37
C MET A 1 13.07 9.15 0.39
N SER A 2 13.84 8.07 0.57
CA SER A 2 14.37 7.20 -0.50
C SER A 2 13.42 6.09 -0.98
N ALA A 3 13.17 6.04 -2.30
CA ALA A 3 12.36 5.05 -3.01
C ALA A 3 13.17 3.77 -3.36
N SER A 4 13.66 3.04 -2.35
CA SER A 4 14.75 2.06 -2.53
C SER A 4 14.38 0.59 -2.29
N GLN A 5 13.25 0.11 -2.80
CA GLN A 5 13.04 -1.34 -2.97
C GLN A 5 12.31 -1.64 -4.28
N SER A 6 13.05 -1.62 -5.39
CA SER A 6 12.62 -2.27 -6.63
C SER A 6 13.61 -3.38 -6.96
N LYS A 7 13.12 -4.60 -7.21
CA LYS A 7 13.95 -5.80 -7.50
C LYS A 7 14.61 -5.75 -8.88
N THR A 8 14.24 -4.76 -9.68
CA THR A 8 14.94 -4.34 -10.89
C THR A 8 15.69 -3.06 -10.56
N ARG A 9 16.98 -3.02 -10.89
CA ARG A 9 17.95 -1.92 -10.66
C ARG A 9 17.62 -0.63 -11.46
N THR A 10 16.34 -0.38 -11.68
CA THR A 10 15.78 0.76 -12.39
C THR A 10 14.76 1.38 -11.45
N ALA A 11 14.96 2.63 -11.06
CA ALA A 11 13.94 3.40 -10.38
C ALA A 11 12.73 3.45 -11.31
N ILE A 12 11.67 2.72 -10.98
CA ILE A 12 10.38 2.86 -11.66
C ILE A 12 9.74 4.05 -10.94
N PRO A 13 9.70 5.25 -11.53
CA PRO A 13 8.89 6.32 -10.97
C PRO A 13 7.46 5.84 -11.08
N VAL A 14 6.90 5.32 -9.99
CA VAL A 14 5.47 5.11 -9.88
C VAL A 14 4.93 6.51 -9.63
N PRO A 15 4.25 7.15 -10.61
CA PRO A 15 3.64 8.44 -10.36
C PRO A 15 2.65 8.26 -9.21
N LEU A 16 2.98 8.87 -8.08
CA LEU A 16 2.12 8.85 -6.91
C LEU A 16 0.93 9.75 -7.25
N ASN A 17 -0.22 9.16 -7.52
CA ASN A 17 -1.45 9.92 -7.75
C ASN A 17 -1.86 10.66 -6.46
N ALA A 18 -2.61 11.75 -6.63
CA ALA A 18 -3.05 12.60 -5.52
C ALA A 18 -3.82 11.79 -4.45
N GLU A 19 -4.57 10.79 -4.89
CA GLU A 19 -5.32 9.89 -4.02
C GLU A 19 -4.40 9.00 -3.19
N ALA A 20 -3.35 8.41 -3.77
CA ALA A 20 -2.39 7.63 -2.98
C ALA A 20 -1.60 8.52 -2.01
N ALA A 21 -1.25 9.75 -2.40
CA ALA A 21 -0.62 10.70 -1.49
C ALA A 21 -1.52 11.02 -0.28
N ALA A 22 -2.81 11.25 -0.52
CA ALA A 22 -3.79 11.48 0.55
C ALA A 22 -3.97 10.25 1.46
N ILE A 23 -3.93 9.04 0.90
CA ILE A 23 -3.99 7.79 1.69
C ILE A 23 -2.75 7.66 2.57
N ILE A 24 -1.54 7.86 2.02
CA ILE A 24 -0.29 7.79 2.76
C ILE A 24 -0.29 8.80 3.91
N ALA A 25 -0.70 10.05 3.65
CA ALA A 25 -0.78 11.08 4.67
C ALA A 25 -1.64 10.68 5.88
N ARG A 26 -2.74 9.95 5.64
CA ARG A 26 -3.63 9.43 6.72
C ARG A 26 -3.04 8.25 7.50
N GLN A 27 -1.98 7.63 7.00
CA GLN A 27 -1.30 6.52 7.69
C GLN A 27 -0.04 6.96 8.44
N ILE A 28 0.50 8.16 8.14
CA ILE A 28 1.62 8.73 8.87
C ILE A 28 1.25 8.86 10.36
N GLY A 29 2.12 8.34 11.22
CA GLY A 29 1.96 8.38 12.69
C GLY A 29 1.20 7.21 13.31
N LYS A 30 0.62 6.30 12.52
CA LYS A 30 -0.04 5.08 13.07
C LYS A 30 0.93 3.97 13.42
N HIS A 31 2.07 3.92 12.74
CA HIS A 31 3.12 2.96 13.01
C HIS A 31 4.48 3.58 12.72
N ILE A 32 5.49 3.22 13.52
CA ILE A 32 6.81 3.85 13.52
C ILE A 32 7.64 3.54 12.26
N GLU A 33 7.50 2.33 11.72
CA GLU A 33 8.33 1.86 10.59
C GLU A 33 7.57 1.58 9.29
N PHE A 34 6.25 1.40 9.33
CA PHE A 34 5.48 0.89 8.19
C PHE A 34 4.25 1.75 7.94
N VAL A 35 4.08 2.22 6.71
CA VAL A 35 2.91 3.02 6.30
C VAL A 35 1.64 2.15 6.21
N PHE A 36 1.78 0.87 5.85
CA PHE A 36 0.65 -0.06 5.77
C PHE A 36 0.78 -1.16 6.82
N THR A 37 0.01 -1.03 7.89
CA THR A 37 -0.08 -2.00 8.98
C THR A 37 -1.52 -2.42 9.22
N TYR A 38 -1.69 -3.64 9.72
CA TYR A 38 -2.96 -4.19 10.14
C TYR A 38 -2.77 -4.80 11.53
N GLU A 39 -3.54 -4.34 12.51
CA GLU A 39 -3.42 -4.76 13.93
C GLU A 39 -1.97 -4.69 14.46
N GLY A 40 -1.26 -3.61 14.14
CA GLY A 40 0.13 -3.39 14.57
C GLY A 40 1.18 -4.22 13.83
N ASN A 41 0.77 -5.10 12.91
CA ASN A 41 1.67 -5.92 12.12
C ASN A 41 1.83 -5.38 10.69
N PRO A 42 3.03 -5.45 10.10
CA PRO A 42 3.24 -5.05 8.71
C PRO A 42 2.48 -5.96 7.75
N VAL A 43 1.80 -5.37 6.77
CA VAL A 43 1.11 -6.13 5.72
C VAL A 43 2.15 -6.69 4.75
N LYS A 44 2.44 -8.00 4.86
CA LYS A 44 3.42 -8.68 3.98
C LYS A 44 2.85 -9.04 2.61
N GLN A 45 1.52 -9.18 2.50
CA GLN A 45 0.84 -9.60 1.27
C GLN A 45 -0.40 -8.75 1.04
N CYS A 46 -0.44 -8.03 -0.09
CA CYS A 46 -1.57 -7.21 -0.48
C CYS A 46 -2.73 -8.01 -1.10
N ASN A 47 -2.50 -9.24 -1.55
CA ASN A 47 -3.52 -10.10 -2.19
C ASN A 47 -4.12 -11.14 -1.22
N THR A 48 -4.39 -10.73 0.01
CA THR A 48 -5.03 -11.59 1.00
C THR A 48 -6.56 -11.58 0.85
N SER A 49 -7.26 -12.35 1.68
CA SER A 49 -8.74 -12.40 1.69
C SER A 49 -9.40 -11.02 1.82
N ALA A 50 -8.73 -10.06 2.47
CA ALA A 50 -9.19 -8.68 2.56
C ALA A 50 -9.29 -8.00 1.18
N TRP A 51 -8.31 -8.23 0.30
CA TRP A 51 -8.32 -7.69 -1.07
C TRP A 51 -9.44 -8.29 -1.90
N ARG A 52 -9.62 -9.62 -1.86
CA ARG A 52 -10.73 -10.27 -2.56
C ARG A 52 -12.10 -9.82 -2.05
N LYS A 53 -12.24 -9.62 -0.73
CA LYS A 53 -13.46 -9.05 -0.13
C LYS A 53 -13.69 -7.60 -0.59
N ALA A 54 -12.63 -6.80 -0.68
CA ALA A 54 -12.70 -5.42 -1.19
C ALA A 54 -13.14 -5.38 -2.66
N LEU A 55 -12.59 -6.26 -3.52
CA LEU A 55 -13.02 -6.40 -4.91
C LEU A 55 -14.50 -6.76 -5.01
N LYS A 56 -14.95 -7.74 -4.22
CA LYS A 56 -16.38 -8.11 -4.15
C LYS A 56 -17.26 -6.95 -3.68
N ARG A 57 -16.82 -6.16 -2.70
CA ARG A 57 -17.54 -4.95 -2.23
C ARG A 57 -17.57 -3.85 -3.29
N ALA A 58 -16.49 -3.69 -4.04
CA ALA A 58 -16.39 -2.74 -5.15
C ALA A 58 -17.09 -3.23 -6.43
N LYS A 59 -17.66 -4.44 -6.43
CA LYS A 59 -18.25 -5.11 -7.59
C LYS A 59 -17.29 -5.19 -8.78
N ILE A 60 -16.00 -5.33 -8.49
CA ILE A 60 -14.95 -5.53 -9.49
C ILE A 60 -14.77 -7.04 -9.64
N GLU A 61 -15.05 -7.56 -10.83
CA GLU A 61 -14.73 -8.93 -11.18
C GLU A 61 -13.21 -9.06 -11.41
N ALA A 62 -12.61 -10.10 -10.83
CA ALA A 62 -11.17 -10.33 -10.84
C ALA A 62 -10.76 -11.23 -12.00
#